data_AF-A0A0N4Y8P4-F1
#
_entry.id   AF-A0A0N4Y8P4-F1
#
_cell.length_a   1.000
_cell.length_b   1.000
_cell.length_c   1.000
_cell.angle_alpha   90.00
_cell.angle_beta   90.00
_cell.angle_gamma   90.00
#
_symmetry.space_group_name_H-M   'P 1'
#
loop_
_entity.id
_entity.type
_entity.pdbx_description
1 polymer ?
#
loop_
_entity_poly.entity_id
_entity_poly.type
_entity_poly.pdbx_seq_one_letter_code
_entity_poly.pdbx_strand_id
1 'polypeptide(L)'
;MRFLPVFFFAVCALIVSTAARECIDEWKEICLAVLKDGKCRQPGRITLHKKKCAKSCGFCEQKKNCKDKFEDSICRIYARFGWCRYYQSYMSEWCSKTCDFCKKN
;
A
#
# COMPACT_ATOMS: atom_id res chain seq x y z
N MET A 1 -21.43 14.09 -40.96
CA MET A 1 -21.53 12.65 -40.63
C MET A 1 -20.13 12.07 -40.80
N ARG A 2 -19.41 11.86 -39.69
CA ARG A 2 -18.87 10.55 -39.24
C ARG A 2 -18.27 9.70 -40.37
N PHE A 3 -16.96 9.49 -40.34
CA PHE A 3 -16.30 8.24 -39.89
C PHE A 3 -14.78 8.40 -40.14
N LEU A 4 -13.96 8.52 -39.07
CA LEU A 4 -12.50 8.43 -39.16
C LEU A 4 -12.09 6.96 -39.02
N PRO A 5 -11.35 6.37 -39.98
CA PRO A 5 -10.76 5.05 -39.80
C PRO A 5 -9.31 5.16 -39.30
N VAL A 6 -9.05 4.44 -38.21
CA VAL A 6 -7.84 3.63 -38.00
C VAL A 6 -6.50 4.36 -38.11
N PHE A 7 -6.16 5.17 -37.11
CA PHE A 7 -4.77 5.47 -36.81
C PHE A 7 -4.16 4.33 -35.98
N PHE A 8 -3.30 3.58 -36.65
CA PHE A 8 -2.22 2.79 -36.09
C PHE A 8 -1.39 3.63 -35.10
N PHE A 9 -1.76 3.61 -33.82
CA PHE A 9 -0.83 3.93 -32.74
C PHE A 9 -0.53 2.67 -31.96
N ALA A 10 0.69 2.20 -32.18
CA ALA A 10 1.31 1.08 -31.50
C ALA A 10 1.20 1.24 -29.97
N VAL A 11 0.59 0.23 -29.36
CA VAL A 11 0.91 -0.39 -28.07
C VAL A 11 1.94 0.37 -27.22
N CYS A 12 1.50 1.10 -26.18
CA CYS A 12 2.23 1.30 -24.91
C CYS A 12 1.53 2.31 -23.97
N ALA A 13 0.40 1.95 -23.36
CA ALA A 13 -0.06 2.61 -22.11
C ALA A 13 -1.25 1.89 -21.46
N LEU A 14 -1.27 0.55 -21.44
CA LEU A 14 -2.05 -0.15 -20.42
C LEU A 14 -1.14 -0.43 -19.23
N ILE A 15 -0.66 0.65 -18.61
CA ILE A 15 -0.25 0.61 -17.22
C ILE A 15 -1.55 0.49 -16.43
N VAL A 16 -2.13 -0.71 -16.40
CA VAL A 16 -2.96 -1.10 -15.26
C VAL A 16 -1.98 -1.23 -14.11
N SER A 17 -1.67 -0.08 -13.52
CA SER A 17 -0.91 0.02 -12.30
C SER A 17 -1.66 -0.83 -11.30
N THR A 18 -1.06 -1.95 -10.90
CA THR A 18 -1.54 -2.74 -9.77
C THR A 18 -1.39 -1.86 -8.56
N ALA A 19 -2.43 -1.06 -8.30
CA ALA A 19 -2.53 -0.20 -7.14
C ALA A 19 -2.42 -1.11 -5.92
N ALA A 20 -1.20 -1.20 -5.40
CA ALA A 20 -1.01 -1.48 -3.99
C ALA A 20 -1.96 -0.53 -3.28
N ARG A 21 -2.91 -1.08 -2.52
CA ARG A 21 -3.67 -0.25 -1.60
C ARG A 21 -2.60 0.45 -0.75
N GLU A 22 -2.57 1.77 -0.84
CA GLU A 22 -1.77 2.59 0.05
C GLU A 22 -2.72 3.05 1.14
N CYS A 23 -2.32 2.90 2.39
CA CYS A 23 -3.13 3.33 3.52
C CYS A 23 -3.15 4.87 3.57
N ILE A 24 -4.09 5.44 2.84
CA ILE A 24 -4.32 6.88 2.73
C ILE A 24 -5.68 7.25 3.29
N ASP A 25 -5.81 8.50 3.71
CA ASP A 25 -7.12 9.08 4.03
C ASP A 25 -7.75 9.58 2.74
N GLU A 26 -8.95 9.09 2.44
CA GLU A 26 -9.73 9.57 1.30
C GLU A 26 -10.31 10.96 1.56
N TRP A 27 -10.62 11.26 2.83
CA TRP A 27 -11.26 12.52 3.22
C TRP A 27 -10.38 13.36 4.14
N LYS A 28 -9.18 13.73 3.68
CA LYS A 28 -8.14 14.40 4.47
C LYS A 28 -8.67 15.43 5.49
N GLU A 29 -9.45 16.42 5.06
CA GLU A 29 -10.00 17.47 5.95
C GLU A 29 -10.98 16.91 7.01
N ILE A 30 -11.89 16.02 6.60
CA ILE A 30 -12.87 15.41 7.49
C ILE A 30 -12.18 14.46 8.48
N CYS A 31 -11.18 13.71 8.02
CA CYS A 31 -10.42 12.78 8.84
C CYS A 31 -9.62 13.50 9.93
N LEU A 32 -9.08 14.68 9.64
CA LEU A 32 -8.44 15.55 10.63
C LEU A 32 -9.45 16.04 11.69
N ALA A 33 -10.66 16.43 11.28
CA ALA A 33 -11.71 16.81 12.21
C ALA A 33 -12.15 15.63 13.10
N VAL A 34 -12.39 14.45 12.50
CA VAL A 34 -12.75 13.22 13.22
C VAL A 34 -11.67 12.80 14.21
N LEU A 35 -10.39 12.96 13.85
CA LEU A 35 -9.25 12.70 14.73
C LEU A 35 -9.23 13.67 15.91
N LYS A 36 -9.36 14.98 15.65
CA LYS A 36 -9.41 16.04 16.69
C LYS A 36 -10.58 15.84 17.64
N ASP A 37 -11.74 15.45 17.12
CA ASP A 37 -12.96 15.20 17.88
C ASP A 37 -12.94 13.86 18.63
N GLY A 38 -11.94 12.99 18.41
CA GLY A 38 -11.87 11.66 19.02
C GLY A 38 -12.90 10.66 18.51
N LYS A 39 -13.55 10.92 17.37
CA LYS A 39 -14.69 10.12 16.83
C LYS A 39 -14.26 8.91 16.00
N CYS A 40 -12.96 8.64 15.87
CA CYS A 40 -12.44 7.53 15.08
C CYS A 40 -13.09 6.18 15.41
N ARG A 41 -13.37 5.91 16.70
CA ARG A 41 -13.96 4.65 17.18
C ARG A 41 -15.46 4.74 17.52
N GLN A 42 -16.15 5.77 17.04
CA GLN A 42 -17.57 5.95 17.33
C GLN A 42 -18.39 4.75 16.81
N PRO A 43 -19.23 4.11 17.65
CA PRO A 43 -20.11 3.03 17.21
C PRO A 43 -21.03 3.54 16.10
N GLY A 44 -21.16 2.75 15.03
CA GLY A 44 -21.91 3.11 13.82
C GLY A 44 -21.09 3.82 12.73
N ARG A 45 -19.94 4.43 13.04
CA ARG A 45 -19.06 5.06 12.04
C ARG A 45 -17.65 4.47 11.97
N ILE A 46 -17.29 3.57 12.88
CA ILE A 46 -15.98 2.91 12.89
C ILE A 46 -15.64 2.24 11.55
N THR A 47 -16.59 1.56 10.90
CA THR A 47 -16.36 0.93 9.59
C THR A 47 -16.07 1.97 8.50
N LEU A 48 -16.76 3.11 8.55
CA LEU A 48 -16.54 4.21 7.63
C LEU A 48 -15.18 4.84 7.86
N HIS A 49 -14.81 5.13 9.11
CA HIS A 49 -13.51 5.71 9.46
C HIS A 49 -12.36 4.75 9.16
N LYS A 50 -12.55 3.43 9.34
CA LYS A 50 -11.59 2.41 8.92
C LYS A 50 -11.33 2.40 7.41
N LYS A 51 -12.35 2.71 6.60
CA LYS A 51 -12.23 2.73 5.14
C LYS A 51 -11.73 4.07 4.59
N LYS A 52 -12.22 5.18 5.13
CA LYS A 52 -12.03 6.54 4.58
C LYS A 52 -10.95 7.34 5.30
N CYS A 53 -10.71 7.04 6.57
CA CYS A 53 -9.79 7.76 7.45
C CYS A 53 -8.77 6.81 8.10
N ALA A 54 -8.39 5.77 7.37
CA ALA A 54 -7.59 4.68 7.92
C ALA A 54 -6.25 5.17 8.50
N LYS A 55 -5.64 6.18 7.87
CA LYS A 55 -4.34 6.73 8.28
C LYS A 55 -4.48 7.68 9.46
N SER A 56 -5.34 8.69 9.35
CA SER A 56 -5.58 9.66 10.44
C SER A 56 -6.06 8.97 11.72
N CYS A 57 -6.95 7.99 11.60
CA CYS A 57 -7.48 7.26 12.76
C CYS A 57 -6.60 6.10 13.24
N GLY A 58 -5.44 5.87 12.61
CA GLY A 58 -4.51 4.80 13.00
C GLY A 58 -5.08 3.39 12.79
N PHE A 59 -6.02 3.23 11.87
CA PHE A 59 -6.54 1.93 11.44
C PHE A 59 -5.70 1.25 10.37
N CYS A 60 -4.70 1.94 9.82
CA CYS A 60 -3.66 1.26 9.06
C CYS A 60 -3.06 0.17 9.94
N GLU A 61 -3.27 -1.10 9.59
CA GLU A 61 -2.45 -2.17 10.10
C GLU A 61 -1.06 -2.00 9.50
N GLN A 62 -0.26 -1.11 10.10
CA GLN A 62 1.17 -1.26 10.04
C GLN A 62 1.43 -2.66 10.60
N LYS A 63 2.15 -3.52 9.86
CA LYS A 63 2.68 -4.76 10.45
C LYS A 63 3.47 -4.33 11.69
N LYS A 64 2.86 -4.41 12.88
CA LYS A 64 3.43 -3.93 14.15
C LYS A 64 4.76 -4.62 14.49
N ASN A 65 5.10 -5.68 13.77
CA ASN A 65 6.36 -6.40 13.81
C ASN A 65 6.98 -6.51 12.42
N CYS A 66 7.08 -5.40 11.68
CA CYS A 66 7.77 -5.43 10.40
C CYS A 66 9.27 -5.36 10.60
N LYS A 67 9.86 -6.54 10.77
CA LYS A 67 11.29 -6.78 10.85
C LYS A 67 11.67 -7.89 9.89
N ASP A 68 12.94 -7.95 9.56
CA ASP A 68 13.50 -9.12 8.94
C ASP A 68 13.56 -10.24 9.98
N LYS A 69 13.15 -11.44 9.58
CA LYS A 69 13.29 -12.67 10.36
C LYS A 69 14.69 -13.24 10.20
N PHE A 70 15.30 -13.09 9.02
CA PHE A 70 16.70 -13.41 8.80
C PHE A 70 17.61 -12.30 9.32
N GLU A 71 18.88 -12.66 9.47
CA GLU A 71 19.94 -11.70 9.74
C GLU A 71 20.06 -10.67 8.61
N ASP A 72 20.34 -9.41 8.98
CA ASP A 72 20.46 -8.29 8.04
C ASP A 72 21.45 -8.56 6.89
N SER A 73 22.52 -9.32 7.15
CA SER A 73 23.50 -9.75 6.15
C SER A 73 22.85 -10.57 5.03
N ILE A 74 22.06 -11.58 5.38
CA ILE A 74 21.37 -12.48 4.45
C ILE A 74 20.33 -11.72 3.62
N CYS A 75 19.49 -10.91 4.27
CA CYS A 75 18.46 -10.15 3.56
C CYS A 75 19.05 -9.15 2.56
N ARG A 76 20.17 -8.48 2.91
CA ARG A 76 20.88 -7.57 1.99
C ARG A 76 21.44 -8.30 0.77
N ILE A 77 21.99 -9.50 0.97
CA ILE A 77 22.49 -10.33 -0.13
C ILE A 77 21.34 -10.69 -1.09
N TYR A 78 20.23 -11.20 -0.57
CA TYR A 78 19.05 -11.53 -1.38
C TYR A 78 18.46 -10.32 -2.09
N ALA A 79 18.37 -9.17 -1.42
CA ALA A 79 17.94 -7.93 -2.05
C ALA A 79 18.83 -7.52 -3.23
N ARG A 80 20.16 -7.66 -3.09
CA ARG A 80 21.14 -7.40 -4.16
C ARG A 80 20.98 -8.32 -5.36
N PHE A 81 20.63 -9.58 -5.13
CA PHE A 81 20.27 -10.54 -6.18
C PHE A 81 18.87 -10.31 -6.79
N GLY A 82 18.14 -9.28 -6.34
CA GLY A 82 16.82 -8.94 -6.87
C GLY A 82 15.67 -9.78 -6.33
N TRP A 83 15.89 -10.55 -5.26
CA TRP A 83 14.89 -11.49 -4.73
C TRP A 83 13.63 -10.79 -4.22
N CYS A 84 13.75 -9.54 -3.78
CA CYS A 84 12.59 -8.71 -3.43
C CYS A 84 11.58 -8.58 -4.58
N ARG A 85 12.01 -8.74 -5.84
CA ARG A 85 11.11 -8.68 -7.01
C ARG A 85 10.60 -10.06 -7.44
N TYR A 86 11.49 -11.05 -7.47
CA TYR A 86 11.19 -12.40 -7.97
C TYR A 86 10.48 -13.30 -6.94
N TYR A 87 10.83 -13.16 -5.66
CA TYR A 87 10.35 -14.01 -4.58
C TYR A 87 9.55 -13.21 -3.55
N GLN A 88 8.57 -12.42 -4.02
CA GLN A 88 7.84 -11.46 -3.17
C GLN A 88 7.19 -12.12 -1.96
N SER A 89 6.50 -13.25 -2.13
CA SER A 89 5.84 -13.95 -1.00
C SER A 89 6.84 -14.34 0.07
N TYR A 90 7.93 -15.00 -0.33
CA TYR A 90 9.00 -15.43 0.57
C TYR A 90 9.69 -14.22 1.24
N MET A 91 10.08 -13.22 0.45
CA MET A 91 10.77 -12.06 0.97
C MET A 91 9.86 -11.17 1.84
N SER A 92 8.54 -11.16 1.61
CA SER A 92 7.56 -10.44 2.45
C SER A 92 7.26 -11.10 3.80
N GLU A 93 7.76 -12.32 3.99
CA GLU A 93 7.73 -13.00 5.27
C GLU A 93 9.08 -12.88 6.00
N TRP A 94 10.18 -13.11 5.27
CA TRP A 94 11.51 -13.26 5.87
C TRP A 94 12.35 -12.00 5.87
N CYS A 95 12.23 -11.17 4.85
CA CYS A 95 13.01 -9.94 4.65
C CYS A 95 12.10 -8.74 4.41
N SER A 96 11.01 -8.68 5.18
CA SER A 96 9.92 -7.72 5.04
C SER A 96 10.39 -6.27 5.11
N LYS A 97 11.39 -5.99 5.95
CA LYS A 97 11.95 -4.65 6.17
C LYS A 97 12.96 -4.33 5.09
N THR A 98 13.91 -5.22 4.80
CA THR A 98 14.93 -4.98 3.77
C THR A 98 14.30 -4.80 2.38
N CYS A 99 13.21 -5.49 2.07
CA CYS A 99 12.49 -5.35 0.81
C CYS A 99 11.35 -4.31 0.82
N ASP A 100 11.27 -3.46 1.85
CA ASP A 100 10.27 -2.40 1.99
C ASP A 100 8.80 -2.86 1.96
N PHE A 101 8.54 -4.14 2.23
CA PHE A 101 7.18 -4.70 2.28
C PHE A 101 6.39 -4.23 3.51
N CYS A 102 7.04 -3.60 4.48
CA CYS A 102 6.40 -2.98 5.64
C CYS A 102 5.42 -1.86 5.29
N LYS A 103 5.62 -1.20 4.15
CA LYS A 103 4.86 -0.02 3.73
C LYS A 103 3.66 -0.36 2.83
N LYS A 104 3.55 -1.62 2.37
CA LYS A 104 2.43 -2.06 1.53
C LYS A 104 1.26 -2.50 2.39
N ASN A 105 0.27 -1.62 2.55
CA ASN A 105 -1.12 -2.01 2.76
C ASN A 105 -2.08 -0.88 2.41
#